data_AF-A0A3B1KH55-F1
#
_entry.id   AF-A0A3B1KH55-F1
#
_cell.length_a   1.000
_cell.length_b   1.000
_cell.length_c   1.000
_cell.angle_alpha   90.00
_cell.angle_beta   90.00
_cell.angle_gamma   90.00
#
_symmetry.space_group_name_H-M   'P 1'
#
loop_
_entity.id
_entity.type
_entity.pdbx_description
1 polymer ?
#
loop_
_entity_poly.entity_id
_entity_poly.type
_entity_poly.pdbx_seq_one_letter_code
_entity_poly.pdbx_strand_id
1 'polypeptide(L)'
;ELILLRSLYKKIQAYISFCLSEKKTNRYVYINESKTWRKAQSYCREHHTDLPSVRNQIENQQIWSVLEAGERIWIGLFNDSWKWSDQSSSSFRYWDSNQPDNHVGKENCITTIITKQGHWNNDNCDTSHQFICHESEKNLLCNVLC
;
A
#
# COMPACT_ATOMS: atom_id res chain seq x y z
N GLU A 1 7.95 -3.47 -49.58
CA GLU A 1 6.97 -4.11 -48.67
C GLU A 1 7.56 -4.53 -47.32
N LEU A 2 8.65 -5.30 -47.28
CA LEU A 2 9.30 -5.73 -46.02
C LEU A 2 9.78 -4.60 -45.09
N ILE A 3 10.21 -3.46 -45.64
CA ILE A 3 10.68 -2.30 -44.87
C ILE A 3 9.52 -1.65 -44.08
N LEU A 4 8.36 -1.52 -44.72
CA LEU A 4 7.15 -0.99 -44.09
C LEU A 4 6.64 -1.93 -42.99
N LEU A 5 6.65 -3.24 -43.24
CA LEU A 5 6.29 -4.26 -42.25
C LEU A 5 7.22 -4.23 -41.02
N ARG A 6 8.53 -4.12 -41.22
CA ARG A 6 9.50 -3.98 -40.11
C ARG A 6 9.32 -2.67 -39.34
N SER A 7 8.97 -1.59 -40.04
CA SER A 7 8.67 -0.29 -39.42
C SER A 7 7.38 -0.34 -38.59
N LEU A 8 6.30 -0.93 -39.12
CA LEU A 8 5.07 -1.16 -38.37
C LEU A 8 5.32 -2.07 -37.16
N TYR A 9 6.05 -3.17 -37.32
CA TYR A 9 6.36 -4.07 -36.22
C TYR A 9 7.14 -3.36 -35.11
N LYS A 10 8.15 -2.55 -35.45
CA LYS A 10 8.88 -1.75 -34.45
C LYS A 10 7.98 -0.74 -33.73
N LYS A 11 7.05 -0.08 -34.45
CA LYS A 11 6.09 0.84 -33.84
C LYS A 11 5.12 0.12 -32.90
N ILE A 12 4.59 -1.02 -33.31
CA ILE A 12 3.72 -1.88 -32.49
C ILE A 12 4.45 -2.36 -31.24
N GLN A 13 5.70 -2.82 -31.37
CA GLN A 13 6.51 -3.27 -30.23
C GLN A 13 6.84 -2.13 -29.25
N ALA A 14 7.11 -0.93 -29.75
CA ALA A 14 7.31 0.25 -28.91
C ALA A 14 6.01 0.63 -28.16
N TYR A 15 4.87 0.56 -28.84
CA TYR A 15 3.56 0.84 -28.26
C TYR A 15 3.18 -0.20 -27.19
N ILE A 16 3.37 -1.50 -27.47
CA ILE A 16 3.17 -2.58 -26.49
C ILE A 16 4.09 -2.39 -25.29
N SER A 17 5.36 -2.05 -25.50
CA SER A 17 6.32 -1.82 -24.41
C SER A 17 5.93 -0.62 -23.55
N PHE A 18 5.40 0.44 -24.16
CA PHE A 18 4.87 1.62 -23.46
C PHE A 18 3.66 1.25 -22.59
N CYS A 19 2.65 0.56 -23.15
CA CYS A 19 1.50 0.05 -22.39
C CYS A 19 1.90 -0.93 -21.27
N LEU A 20 2.92 -1.77 -21.49
CA LEU A 20 3.43 -2.69 -20.47
C LEU A 20 4.23 -1.96 -19.37
N SER A 21 4.80 -0.80 -19.67
CA SER A 21 5.48 0.04 -18.67
C SER A 21 4.49 0.74 -17.74
N GLU A 22 3.28 1.07 -18.23
CA GLU A 22 2.18 1.61 -17.42
C GLU A 22 1.51 0.58 -16.51
N LYS A 23 1.69 -0.72 -16.76
CA LYS A 23 1.22 -1.80 -15.86
C LYS A 23 1.97 -1.88 -14.53
N LYS A 24 3.01 -1.07 -14.32
CA LYS A 24 3.88 -1.14 -13.16
C LYS A 24 3.79 0.09 -12.25
N THR A 25 2.60 0.68 -12.09
CA THR A 25 2.34 1.52 -10.93
C THR A 25 2.35 0.60 -9.69
N ASN A 26 3.35 0.77 -8.82
CA ASN A 26 3.37 0.05 -7.55
C ASN A 26 2.09 0.42 -6.78
N ARG A 27 1.26 -0.57 -6.45
CA ARG A 27 0.01 -0.38 -5.69
C ARG A 27 0.24 0.28 -4.33
N TYR A 28 1.47 0.22 -3.82
CA TYR A 28 1.87 0.71 -2.52
C TYR A 28 3.03 1.68 -2.67
N VAL A 29 2.91 2.85 -2.06
CA VAL A 29 3.92 3.91 -2.04
C VAL A 29 4.40 4.09 -0.60
N TYR A 30 5.70 3.93 -0.37
CA TYR A 30 6.33 4.23 0.91
C TYR A 30 6.54 5.74 1.06
N ILE A 31 6.07 6.31 2.18
CA ILE A 31 6.24 7.72 2.50
C ILE A 31 7.20 7.84 3.68
N ASN A 32 8.39 8.38 3.41
CA ASN A 32 9.44 8.61 4.40
C ASN A 32 9.18 9.90 5.22
N GLU A 33 7.97 10.01 5.78
CA GLU A 33 7.60 11.06 6.72
C GLU A 33 6.92 10.44 7.95
N SER A 34 7.33 10.82 9.15
CA SER A 34 6.71 10.32 10.38
C SER A 34 5.45 11.11 10.70
N LYS A 35 4.30 10.44 10.78
CA LYS A 35 3.00 11.05 11.11
C LYS A 35 2.20 10.16 12.05
N THR A 36 1.30 10.77 12.84
CA THR A 36 0.28 10.02 13.58
C THR A 36 -0.68 9.34 12.62
N TRP A 37 -1.35 8.26 13.04
CA TRP A 37 -2.16 7.44 12.12
C TRP A 37 -3.22 8.28 11.36
N ARG A 38 -3.94 9.16 12.07
CA ARG A 38 -4.95 10.04 11.45
C ARG A 38 -4.33 11.05 10.47
N LYS A 39 -3.12 11.55 10.75
CA LYS A 39 -2.38 12.45 9.85
C LYS A 39 -1.84 11.69 8.63
N ALA A 40 -1.36 10.46 8.80
CA ALA A 40 -0.94 9.58 7.72
C ALA A 40 -2.12 9.25 6.78
N GLN A 41 -3.28 8.89 7.34
CA GLN A 41 -4.51 8.70 6.56
C GLN A 41 -4.89 9.94 5.76
N SER A 42 -4.88 11.11 6.41
CA SER A 42 -5.22 12.38 5.75
C SER A 42 -4.26 12.67 4.61
N TYR A 43 -2.95 12.47 4.82
CA TYR A 43 -1.93 12.61 3.77
C TYR A 43 -2.21 11.68 2.59
N CYS A 44 -2.48 10.40 2.85
CA CYS A 44 -2.76 9.45 1.76
C CYS A 44 -4.01 9.83 0.98
N ARG A 45 -5.04 10.40 1.61
CA ARG A 45 -6.26 10.87 0.93
C ARG A 45 -6.06 12.18 0.17
N GLU A 46 -5.11 12.99 0.59
CA GLU A 46 -4.76 14.26 -0.07
C GLU A 46 -3.87 14.03 -1.30
N HIS A 47 -2.89 13.13 -1.20
CA HIS A 47 -1.85 12.93 -2.21
C HIS A 47 -2.00 11.62 -3.03
N HIS A 48 -2.76 10.65 -2.53
CA HIS A 48 -2.93 9.31 -3.13
C HIS A 48 -4.39 8.82 -2.98
N THR A 49 -4.61 7.55 -2.58
CA THR A 49 -5.95 7.00 -2.28
C THR A 49 -6.27 6.99 -0.78
N ASP A 50 -5.60 6.12 -0.01
CA ASP A 50 -5.80 5.93 1.43
C ASP A 50 -4.62 5.10 1.99
N LEU A 51 -4.54 4.89 3.31
CA LEU A 51 -3.70 3.83 3.89
C LEU A 51 -4.17 2.45 3.39
N PRO A 52 -3.28 1.45 3.26
CA PRO A 52 -3.63 0.19 2.63
C PRO A 52 -4.47 -0.72 3.52
N SER A 53 -5.53 -1.29 2.94
CA SER A 53 -6.09 -2.56 3.41
C SER A 53 -5.30 -3.76 2.89
N VAL A 54 -5.34 -4.85 3.66
CA VAL A 54 -4.68 -6.11 3.29
C VAL A 54 -5.73 -7.19 3.16
N ARG A 55 -5.87 -7.78 1.97
CA ARG A 55 -6.89 -8.81 1.68
C ARG A 55 -6.37 -10.23 1.77
N ASN A 56 -5.05 -10.42 1.69
CA ASN A 56 -4.39 -11.73 1.74
C ASN A 56 -2.89 -11.57 2.00
N GLN A 57 -2.21 -12.70 2.17
CA GLN A 57 -0.76 -12.75 2.42
C GLN A 57 0.07 -12.18 1.25
N ILE A 58 -0.38 -12.34 -0.01
CA ILE A 58 0.33 -11.80 -1.18
C ILE A 58 0.36 -10.28 -1.12
N GLU A 59 -0.76 -9.64 -0.77
CA GLU A 59 -0.81 -8.19 -0.57
C GLU A 59 0.04 -7.74 0.60
N ASN A 60 0.03 -8.49 1.70
CA ASN A 60 0.93 -8.21 2.81
C ASN A 60 2.40 -8.26 2.36
N GLN A 61 2.73 -9.20 1.47
CA GLN A 61 4.07 -9.32 0.87
C GLN A 61 4.46 -8.15 0.00
N GLN A 62 3.52 -7.66 -0.80
CA GLN A 62 3.75 -6.49 -1.64
C GLN A 62 3.98 -5.23 -0.81
N ILE A 63 3.24 -5.07 0.30
CA ILE A 63 3.41 -3.95 1.24
C ILE A 63 4.83 -3.93 1.81
N TRP A 64 5.37 -5.06 2.29
CA TRP A 64 6.73 -5.03 2.84
C TRP A 64 7.84 -5.01 1.80
N SER A 65 7.56 -5.40 0.55
CA SER A 65 8.53 -5.32 -0.54
C SER A 65 8.96 -3.88 -0.90
N VAL A 66 8.16 -2.87 -0.50
CA VAL A 66 8.46 -1.45 -0.73
C VAL A 66 9.05 -0.74 0.50
N LEU A 67 9.30 -1.47 1.58
CA LEU A 67 9.76 -0.92 2.85
C LEU A 67 11.28 -0.99 3.01
N GLU A 68 11.84 -0.01 3.71
CA GLU A 68 13.22 -0.03 4.18
C GLU A 68 13.35 -0.79 5.52
N ALA A 69 14.44 -1.51 5.70
CA ALA A 69 14.61 -2.42 6.84
C ALA A 69 14.64 -1.69 8.20
N GLY A 70 13.83 -2.16 9.15
CA GLY A 70 13.95 -1.82 10.57
C GLY A 70 12.83 -0.95 11.16
N GLU A 71 11.93 -0.41 10.34
CA GLU A 71 10.93 0.56 10.82
C GLU A 71 9.52 -0.05 11.02
N ARG A 72 8.78 0.53 11.98
CA ARG A 72 7.34 0.31 12.17
C ARG A 72 6.60 1.23 11.23
N ILE A 73 5.60 0.70 10.52
CA ILE A 73 4.95 1.47 9.45
C ILE A 73 3.44 1.32 9.56
N TRP A 74 2.72 2.44 9.42
CA TRP A 74 1.26 2.45 9.47
C TRP A 74 0.62 1.76 8.26
N ILE A 75 -0.42 0.97 8.54
CA ILE A 75 -1.38 0.44 7.55
C ILE A 75 -2.81 0.86 7.93
N GLY A 76 -3.79 0.61 7.04
CA GLY A 76 -5.14 1.16 7.14
C GLY A 76 -6.07 0.52 8.17
N LEU A 77 -5.62 -0.47 8.96
CA LEU A 77 -6.49 -1.13 9.94
C LEU A 77 -6.63 -0.26 11.20
N PHE A 78 -7.86 0.05 11.58
CA PHE A 78 -8.19 0.94 12.70
C PHE A 78 -9.14 0.30 13.73
N ASN A 79 -8.85 0.49 15.02
CA ASN A 79 -9.48 -0.27 16.11
C ASN A 79 -10.89 0.20 16.53
N ASP A 80 -11.37 1.42 16.26
CA ASP A 80 -12.72 1.81 16.72
C ASP A 80 -13.83 0.86 16.20
N SER A 81 -13.54 0.06 15.18
CA SER A 81 -14.37 -1.08 14.78
C SER A 81 -13.61 -2.20 14.06
N TRP A 82 -12.28 -2.28 14.20
CA TRP A 82 -11.43 -3.14 13.35
C TRP A 82 -11.72 -3.00 11.85
N LYS A 83 -12.00 -1.77 11.43
CA LYS A 83 -12.35 -1.41 10.06
C LYS A 83 -11.12 -0.91 9.32
N TRP A 84 -11.08 -1.19 8.03
CA TRP A 84 -10.08 -0.61 7.14
C TRP A 84 -10.45 0.82 6.79
N SER A 85 -9.45 1.70 6.70
CA SER A 85 -9.60 3.11 6.39
C SER A 85 -10.20 3.35 5.01
N ASP A 86 -9.83 2.51 4.05
CA ASP A 86 -10.36 2.48 2.68
C ASP A 86 -11.78 1.88 2.58
N GLN A 87 -12.40 1.52 3.72
CA GLN A 87 -13.72 0.89 3.82
C GLN A 87 -13.80 -0.53 3.22
N SER A 88 -12.65 -1.16 2.95
CA SER A 88 -12.56 -2.56 2.53
C SER A 88 -13.21 -3.50 3.54
N SER A 89 -13.88 -4.54 3.05
CA SER A 89 -14.51 -5.59 3.86
C SER A 89 -13.56 -6.73 4.23
N SER A 90 -12.24 -6.54 4.07
CA SER A 90 -11.27 -7.61 4.33
C SER A 90 -11.29 -8.10 5.79
N SER A 91 -11.48 -9.40 5.96
CA SER A 91 -11.36 -10.10 7.25
C SER A 91 -9.95 -10.64 7.51
N PHE A 92 -9.01 -10.48 6.58
CA PHE A 92 -7.64 -11.00 6.74
C PHE A 92 -6.93 -10.29 7.89
N ARG A 93 -6.24 -11.06 8.73
CA ARG A 93 -5.48 -10.56 9.87
C ARG A 93 -4.14 -11.30 9.94
N TYR A 94 -3.03 -10.56 9.96
CA TYR A 94 -1.67 -11.11 9.97
C TYR A 94 -0.92 -10.72 11.24
N TRP A 95 -1.55 -10.96 12.39
CA TRP A 95 -1.02 -10.60 13.70
C TRP A 95 0.29 -11.30 14.00
N ASP A 96 1.19 -10.61 14.69
CA ASP A 96 2.33 -11.24 15.33
C ASP A 96 1.90 -12.13 16.49
N SER A 97 2.80 -13.01 16.95
CA SER A 97 2.53 -13.86 18.12
C SER A 97 2.17 -13.00 19.34
N ASN A 98 1.07 -13.36 20.00
CA ASN A 98 0.48 -12.64 21.15
C ASN A 98 -0.13 -11.27 20.84
N GLN A 99 -0.39 -10.95 19.57
CA GLN A 99 -1.06 -9.73 19.14
C GLN A 99 -2.49 -10.01 18.62
N PRO A 100 -3.44 -9.07 18.74
CA PRO A 100 -3.30 -7.77 19.41
C PRO A 100 -3.24 -7.91 20.94
N ASP A 101 -2.29 -7.24 21.58
CA ASP A 101 -2.28 -7.13 23.03
C ASP A 101 -3.27 -6.04 23.49
N ASN A 102 -3.99 -6.29 24.58
CA ASN A 102 -4.92 -5.30 25.15
C ASN A 102 -4.18 -4.34 26.11
N HIS A 103 -2.86 -4.11 25.94
CA HIS A 103 -2.06 -3.46 26.98
C HIS A 103 -2.17 -1.93 27.04
N VAL A 104 -2.90 -1.27 26.14
CA VAL A 104 -3.05 0.19 26.20
C VAL A 104 -4.50 0.59 25.92
N GLY A 105 -5.11 1.25 26.91
CA GLY A 105 -6.46 1.77 26.80
C GLY A 105 -6.59 2.84 25.73
N LYS A 106 -7.60 2.66 24.88
CA LYS A 106 -8.13 3.59 23.87
C LYS A 106 -7.10 4.03 22.81
N GLU A 107 -7.38 3.61 21.56
CA GLU A 107 -6.66 3.97 20.32
C GLU A 107 -5.47 3.05 19.92
N ASN A 108 -5.79 1.79 19.55
CA ASN A 108 -4.87 0.84 18.91
C ASN A 108 -4.86 1.04 17.37
N CYS A 109 -3.83 1.66 16.82
CA CYS A 109 -3.61 1.73 15.37
C CYS A 109 -2.63 0.63 14.96
N ILE A 110 -2.72 0.14 13.72
CA ILE A 110 -1.96 -1.05 13.32
C ILE A 110 -0.72 -0.70 12.52
N THR A 111 0.42 -1.19 13.01
CA THR A 111 1.71 -1.14 12.32
C THR A 111 2.08 -2.52 11.76
N THR A 112 2.89 -2.53 10.71
CA THR A 112 3.63 -3.70 10.24
C THR A 112 5.13 -3.46 10.34
N ILE A 113 5.92 -4.54 10.48
CA ILE A 113 7.38 -4.48 10.64
C ILE A 113 8.04 -5.55 9.76
N ILE A 114 9.02 -5.15 8.93
CA ILE A 114 9.75 -6.10 8.04
C ILE A 114 10.45 -7.19 8.84
N THR A 115 11.11 -6.83 9.95
CA THR A 115 11.91 -7.77 10.76
C THR A 115 11.08 -8.89 11.39
N LYS A 116 9.76 -8.71 11.45
CA LYS A 116 8.78 -9.72 11.87
C LYS A 116 8.05 -10.34 10.68
N GLN A 117 8.68 -10.42 9.51
CA GLN A 117 8.08 -10.97 8.28
C GLN A 117 6.76 -10.28 7.86
N GLY A 118 6.60 -9.00 8.23
CA GLY A 118 5.38 -8.24 7.95
C GLY A 118 4.20 -8.58 8.85
N HIS A 119 4.42 -9.27 9.99
CA HIS A 119 3.39 -9.45 11.00
C HIS A 119 3.03 -8.13 11.69
N TRP A 120 1.77 -8.01 12.07
CA TRP A 120 1.17 -6.78 12.55
C TRP A 120 1.25 -6.66 14.07
N ASN A 121 1.44 -5.44 14.55
CA ASN A 121 1.34 -5.08 15.96
C ASN A 121 0.39 -3.88 16.10
N ASN A 122 -0.34 -3.79 17.21
CA ASN A 122 -0.95 -2.53 17.59
C ASN A 122 0.11 -1.57 18.15
N ASP A 123 -0.11 -0.29 17.93
CA ASP A 123 0.66 0.79 18.52
C ASP A 123 -0.29 1.96 18.83
N ASN A 124 0.15 2.88 19.67
CA ASN A 124 -0.64 4.06 20.03
C ASN A 124 -0.80 4.95 18.77
N CYS A 125 -2.05 5.26 18.40
CA CYS A 125 -2.38 6.07 17.22
C CYS A 125 -1.71 7.45 17.16
N ASP A 126 -1.33 8.01 18.31
CA ASP A 126 -0.66 9.31 18.44
C ASP A 126 0.88 9.20 18.29
N THR A 127 1.43 8.00 18.21
CA THR A 127 2.84 7.81 17.84
C THR A 127 3.05 8.18 16.37
N SER A 128 4.21 8.74 16.06
CA SER A 128 4.56 9.09 14.68
C SER A 128 5.41 8.00 14.06
N HIS A 129 4.90 7.39 12.99
CA HIS A 129 5.59 6.39 12.20
C HIS A 129 5.54 6.78 10.72
N GLN A 130 6.48 6.25 9.94
CA GLN A 130 6.35 6.25 8.48
C GLN A 130 5.11 5.44 8.07
N PHE A 131 4.67 5.62 6.83
CA PHE A 131 3.40 5.04 6.39
C PHE A 131 3.41 4.68 4.92
N ILE A 132 2.50 3.79 4.53
CA ILE A 132 2.26 3.41 3.14
C ILE A 132 0.93 4.00 2.69
N CYS A 133 0.88 4.49 1.45
CA CYS A 133 -0.38 4.80 0.78
C CYS A 133 -0.68 3.79 -0.33
N HIS A 134 -1.97 3.51 -0.56
CA HIS A 134 -2.44 2.98 -1.84
C HIS A 134 -2.26 4.05 -2.90
N GLU A 135 -1.61 3.71 -4.01
CA GLU A 135 -1.49 4.60 -5.16
C GLU A 135 -2.88 4.89 -5.78
N SER A 136 -3.03 6.09 -6.35
CA SER A 136 -4.30 6.51 -6.95
C SER A 136 -4.58 5.79 -8.27
N GLU A 137 -5.84 5.36 -8.47
CA GLU A 137 -6.32 4.90 -9.78
C GLU A 137 -6.26 6.00 -10.85
N LYS A 138 -6.09 7.27 -10.47
CA LYS A 138 -5.87 8.37 -11.42
C LYS A 138 -4.52 8.29 -12.13
N ASN A 139 -3.54 7.57 -11.57
CA ASN A 139 -2.32 7.15 -12.27
C ASN A 139 -2.51 5.83 -13.06
N LEU A 140 -3.67 5.17 -12.94
CA LEU A 140 -4.11 4.01 -13.72
C LEU A 140 -5.11 4.40 -14.84
N LEU A 141 -5.44 5.69 -15.02
CA LEU A 141 -6.45 6.17 -15.98
C LEU A 141 -5.89 6.51 -17.38
N CYS A 142 -4.76 5.94 -17.78
CA CYS A 142 -4.44 5.77 -19.21
C CYS A 142 -5.06 4.46 -19.78
N ASN A 143 -5.81 3.70 -18.95
CA ASN A 143 -6.33 2.37 -19.30
C ASN A 143 -7.65 2.32 -20.10
N VAL A 144 -8.20 3.45 -20.57
CA VAL A 144 -9.52 3.45 -21.24
C VAL A 144 -9.49 4.02 -22.67
N LEU A 145 -8.35 4.53 -23.14
CA LEU A 145 -8.21 5.07 -24.51
C LEU A 145 -7.06 4.47 -25.33
N CYS A 146 -6.49 3.34 -24.91
CA CYS A 146 -5.59 2.53 -25.75
C CYS A 146 -6.35 1.37 -26.41
#